data_AF-A0A291HN46-F1
#
_entry.id   AF-A0A291HN46-F1
#
_cell.length_a   1.000
_cell.length_b   1.000
_cell.length_c   1.000
_cell.angle_alpha   90.00
_cell.angle_beta   90.00
_cell.angle_gamma   90.00
#
_symmetry.space_group_name_H-M   'P 1'
#
loop_
_entity.id
_entity.type
_entity.pdbx_description
1 polymer ?
#
loop_
_entity_poly.entity_id
_entity_poly.type
_entity_poly.pdbx_seq_one_letter_code
_entity_poly.pdbx_strand_id
1 'polypeptide(L)' 'MDTKVEVTVRSYHDGYRTSRVEGMQASCAIGPEAAVLKLARKLFTHYRVELLESYPHGTNGNIVGRWEIAEE' A
#
# COMPACT_ATOMS: atom_id res chain seq x y z
N MET A 1 4.89 9.47 -18.88
CA MET A 1 3.48 9.22 -18.56
C MET A 1 3.44 9.16 -17.05
N ASP A 2 2.69 10.03 -16.37
CA ASP A 2 2.57 9.99 -14.91
C ASP A 2 1.75 8.76 -14.51
N THR A 3 2.42 7.62 -14.42
CA THR A 3 1.80 6.37 -14.02
C THR A 3 1.57 6.42 -12.51
N LYS A 4 0.30 6.41 -12.10
CA LYS A 4 -0.08 6.39 -10.69
C LYS A 4 -1.09 5.30 -10.40
N VAL A 5 -0.92 4.66 -9.26
CA VAL A 5 -1.78 3.58 -8.79
C VAL A 5 -2.21 3.83 -7.36
N GLU A 6 -3.50 3.65 -7.10
CA GLU A 6 -4.02 3.66 -5.75
C GLU A 6 -3.98 2.24 -5.17
N VAL A 7 -3.50 2.12 -3.93
CA VAL A 7 -3.39 0.86 -3.21
C VAL A 7 -4.03 0.99 -1.83
N THR A 8 -4.79 -0.04 -1.46
CA THR A 8 -5.33 -0.15 -0.10
C THR A 8 -4.45 -1.07 0.73
N VAL A 9 -4.24 -0.73 2.00
CA VAL A 9 -3.54 -1.59 2.95
C VAL A 9 -4.52 -2.02 4.02
N ARG A 10 -4.47 -3.33 4.32
CA ARG A 10 -5.27 -3.94 5.37
C ARG A 10 -4.37 -4.60 6.40
N SER A 11 -4.78 -4.54 7.66
CA SER A 11 -4.26 -5.44 8.68
C SER A 11 -4.66 -6.88 8.35
N TYR A 12 -3.73 -7.80 8.53
CA TYR A 12 -3.91 -9.21 8.22
C TYR A 12 -3.08 -10.04 9.19
N HIS A 13 -3.76 -10.76 10.10
CA HIS A 13 -3.14 -11.47 11.22
C HIS A 13 -2.14 -10.55 11.95
N ASP A 14 -0.84 -10.87 11.89
CA ASP A 14 0.24 -10.17 12.59
C ASP A 14 0.96 -9.10 11.74
N GLY A 15 0.29 -8.54 10.73
CA GLY A 15 0.91 -7.53 9.89
C GLY A 15 -0.03 -6.82 8.95
N TYR A 16 0.54 -6.31 7.86
CA TYR A 16 -0.12 -5.46 6.88
C TYR A 16 0.06 -6.05 5.48
N ARG A 17 -1.00 -6.00 4.66
CA ARG A 17 -1.01 -6.53 3.30
C ARG A 17 -1.68 -5.53 2.36
N THR A 18 -1.06 -5.30 1.20
CA THR A 18 -1.63 -4.43 0.16
C THR A 18 -2.77 -5.11 -0.60
N SER A 19 -3.61 -4.35 -1.29
CA SER A 19 -4.40 -4.86 -2.41
C SER A 19 -3.47 -5.38 -3.52
N ARG A 20 -4.03 -6.18 -4.44
CA ARG A 20 -3.30 -6.58 -5.65
C ARG A 20 -3.35 -5.43 -6.65
N VAL A 21 -2.19 -5.06 -7.18
CA VAL A 21 -2.04 -4.08 -8.26
C VAL A 21 -1.21 -4.75 -9.35
N GLU A 22 -1.74 -4.82 -10.57
CA GLU A 22 -1.10 -5.52 -11.71
C GLU A 22 -0.64 -6.96 -11.39
N GLY A 23 -1.44 -7.68 -10.62
CA GLY A 23 -1.13 -9.04 -10.16
C GLY A 23 -0.08 -9.11 -9.03
N MET A 24 0.57 -8.01 -8.70
CA MET A 24 1.55 -7.91 -7.63
C MET A 24 0.92 -7.57 -6.28
N GLN A 25 1.51 -8.06 -5.20
CA GLN A 25 1.11 -7.78 -3.83
C GLN A 25 2.34 -7.74 -2.92
N ALA A 26 2.24 -6.99 -1.82
CA ALA A 26 3.24 -6.98 -0.77
C ALA A 26 2.61 -7.10 0.62
N SER A 27 3.41 -7.56 1.58
CA SER A 27 3.06 -7.57 2.99
C SER A 27 4.27 -7.23 3.87
N CYS A 28 4.00 -6.66 5.03
CA CYS A 28 5.01 -6.32 6.03
C CYS A 28 4.43 -6.41 7.44
N ALA A 29 5.18 -6.92 8.41
CA ALA A 29 4.77 -6.95 9.81
C ALA A 29 4.99 -5.60 10.52
N ILE A 30 5.88 -4.74 10.00
CA ILE A 30 6.33 -3.52 10.68
C ILE A 30 5.28 -2.41 10.64
N GLY A 31 4.61 -2.23 9.50
CA GLY A 31 3.69 -1.11 9.29
C GLY A 31 3.05 -1.11 7.91
N PRO A 32 1.94 -0.36 7.73
CA PRO A 32 1.25 -0.26 6.46
C PRO A 32 2.12 0.40 5.37
N GLU A 33 2.82 1.47 5.71
CA GLU A 33 3.74 2.17 4.79
C GLU A 33 4.83 1.25 4.25
N ALA A 34 5.44 0.43 5.12
CA ALA A 34 6.48 -0.52 4.70
C ALA A 34 5.93 -1.59 3.73
N ALA A 35 4.65 -1.95 3.82
CA ALA A 35 4.01 -2.83 2.85
C ALA A 35 3.83 -2.12 1.49
N VAL A 36 3.45 -0.84 1.49
CA VAL A 36 3.31 -0.02 0.27
C VAL A 36 4.65 0.20 -0.41
N LEU A 37 5.70 0.59 0.33
CA LEU A 37 7.05 0.76 -0.21
C LEU A 37 7.57 -0.52 -0.87
N LYS A 38 7.28 -1.68 -0.27
CA LYS A 38 7.63 -2.99 -0.89
C LYS A 38 6.86 -3.26 -2.17
N LEU A 39 5.61 -2.80 -2.29
CA LEU A 39 4.85 -2.92 -3.53
C LEU A 39 5.40 -1.95 -4.59
N ALA A 40 5.67 -0.70 -4.21
CA ALA A 40 6.21 0.33 -5.10
C ALA A 40 7.51 -0.11 -5.77
N ARG A 41 8.44 -0.70 -5.00
CA ARG A 41 9.70 -1.30 -5.53
C ARG A 41 9.50 -2.41 -6.56
N LYS A 42 8.33 -3.07 -6.57
CA LYS A 42 8.03 -4.11 -7.56
C LYS A 42 7.42 -3.53 -8.83
N LEU A 43 6.70 -2.41 -8.70
CA LEU A 43 5.99 -1.77 -9.80
C LEU A 43 6.90 -0.85 -10.60
N PHE A 44 7.72 -0.04 -9.93
CA PHE A 44 8.48 1.04 -10.56
C PHE A 44 9.94 1.06 -10.09
N THR A 45 10.82 1.55 -10.96
CA THR A 45 12.25 1.74 -10.64
C THR A 45 12.47 3.00 -9.79
N HIS A 46 11.74 4.07 -10.12
CA HIS A 46 11.70 5.34 -9.40
C HIS A 46 10.26 5.59 -8.98
N TYR A 47 10.03 5.93 -7.72
CA TYR A 47 8.68 6.04 -7.20
C TYR A 47 8.56 6.97 -6.01
N ARG A 48 7.39 7.59 -5.92
CA ARG A 48 6.90 8.29 -4.75
C ARG A 48 5.71 7.55 -4.15
N VAL A 49 5.60 7.58 -2.83
CA VAL A 49 4.48 7.00 -2.08
C VAL A 49 3.85 8.09 -1.22
N GLU A 50 2.52 8.26 -1.32
CA GLU A 50 1.77 9.26 -0.57
C GLU A 50 0.56 8.64 0.13
N LEU A 51 0.37 8.96 1.41
CA LEU A 51 -0.79 8.52 2.18
C LEU A 51 -1.98 9.42 1.82
N LEU A 52 -3.03 8.83 1.24
CA LEU A 52 -4.25 9.56 0.87
C LEU A 52 -5.24 9.61 2.03
N GLU A 53 -5.45 8.48 2.71
CA GLU A 53 -6.39 8.37 3.81
C GLU A 53 -5.93 7.31 4.82
N SER A 54 -6.06 7.62 6.11
CA SER A 54 -5.76 6.70 7.21
C SER A 54 -7.04 6.33 7.94
N TYR A 55 -7.23 5.05 8.24
CA TYR A 55 -8.38 4.59 8.99
C TYR A 55 -7.95 3.98 10.32
N PRO A 56 -8.57 4.38 11.44
CA PRO A 56 -8.36 3.71 12.71
C PRO A 56 -8.83 2.24 12.63
N HIS A 57 -8.15 1.37 13.37
CA HIS A 57 -8.47 -0.06 13.44
C HIS A 57 -9.94 -0.28 13.83
N GLY A 58 -10.66 -1.08 13.04
CA GLY A 58 -12.01 -1.54 13.37
C GLY A 58 -13.15 -0.87 12.61
N THR A 59 -12.93 0.29 11.96
CA THR A 59 -14.01 1.02 11.28
C THR A 59 -14.30 0.49 9.87
N ASN A 60 -13.27 0.03 9.14
CA ASN A 60 -13.36 -0.34 7.72
C ASN A 60 -12.88 -1.77 7.41
N GLY A 61 -13.34 -2.78 8.14
CA GLY A 61 -13.13 -4.19 7.75
C GLY A 61 -11.65 -4.56 7.53
N ASN A 62 -10.82 -4.22 8.52
CA ASN A 62 -9.35 -4.37 8.53
C ASN A 62 -8.56 -3.45 7.60
N ILE A 63 -9.19 -2.59 6.80
CA ILE A 63 -8.46 -1.56 6.04
C ILE A 63 -7.88 -0.53 7.01
N VAL A 64 -6.59 -0.24 6.88
CA VAL A 64 -5.86 0.71 7.75
C VAL A 64 -5.39 1.95 7.00
N GLY A 65 -5.38 1.93 5.66
CA GLY A 65 -5.12 3.13 4.88
C GLY A 65 -5.22 2.93 3.36
N ARG A 66 -5.33 4.06 2.66
CA ARG A 66 -5.25 4.19 1.20
C ARG A 66 -4.05 5.04 0.86
N TRP A 67 -3.29 4.60 -0.13
CA TRP A 67 -2.05 5.20 -0.56
C TRP A 67 -2.01 5.35 -2.07
N GLU A 68 -1.30 6.34 -2.56
CA GLU A 68 -0.91 6.49 -3.96
C GLU A 68 0.56 6.08 -4.12
N ILE A 69 0.85 5.36 -5.21
CA ILE A 69 2.21 5.12 -5.69
C ILE A 69 2.29 5.74 -7.08
N ALA A 70 3.21 6.67 -7.29
CA ALA A 70 3.46 7.31 -8.57
C ALA A 70 4.89 7.03 -9.05
N GLU A 71 5.07 6.81 -10.36
CA GLU A 71 6.37 6.73 -11.00
C GLU A 71 7.00 8.14 -11.10
N GLU A 72 8.28 8.27 -10.71
CA GLU A 72 9.06 9.52 -10.79
C GLU A 72 10.00 9.56 -12.01
#